data_AF-A0A534QSW5-F1
#
_entry.id   AF-A0A534QSW5-F1
#
_cell.length_a   1.000
_cell.length_b   1.000
_cell.length_c   1.000
_cell.angle_alpha   90.00
_cell.angle_beta   90.00
_cell.angle_gamma   90.00
#
_symmetry.space_group_name_H-M   'P 1'
#
loop_
_entity.id
_entity.type
_entity.pdbx_description
1 polymer ?
#
loop_
_entity_poly.entity_id
_entity_poly.type
_entity_poly.pdbx_seq_one_letter_code
_entity_poly.pdbx_strand_id
1 'polypeptide(L)'
;MPAEVTATGQVIRLGDIAVLEGPATAALGELTLGPAPAAGESRTLEGARVLDALRRAGADLSEITYTIPPVVRVRRASQEVSEAAVRQILEGFLAEALGAGAADAELKSVELPGPIRIPAGPYTARVIPPVDRPL
;
A
#
# COMPACT_ATOMS: atom_id res chain seq x y z
N MET A 1 -7.83 -8.28 -19.01
CA MET A 1 -7.03 -7.52 -18.03
C MET A 1 -6.64 -6.17 -18.63
N PRO A 2 -6.82 -5.05 -17.94
CA PRO A 2 -6.39 -3.73 -18.43
C PRO A 2 -4.86 -3.56 -18.39
N ALA A 3 -4.35 -2.61 -19.17
CA ALA A 3 -2.91 -2.30 -19.23
C ALA A 3 -2.41 -1.48 -18.04
N GLU A 4 -3.31 -0.85 -17.28
CA GLU A 4 -2.98 -0.09 -16.08
C GLU A 4 -3.99 -0.40 -14.97
N VAL A 5 -3.47 -0.62 -13.76
CA VAL A 5 -4.23 -1.07 -12.59
C VAL A 5 -3.70 -0.45 -11.31
N THR A 6 -4.57 -0.34 -10.31
CA THR A 6 -4.21 0.08 -8.96
C THR A 6 -4.37 -1.08 -7.98
N ALA A 7 -3.28 -1.48 -7.34
CA ALA A 7 -3.28 -2.47 -6.26
C ALA A 7 -3.43 -1.78 -4.91
N THR A 8 -4.23 -2.35 -4.01
CA THR A 8 -4.43 -1.85 -2.64
C THR A 8 -3.56 -2.59 -1.63
N GLY A 9 -3.30 -3.88 -1.87
CA GLY A 9 -2.51 -4.74 -1.00
C GLY A 9 -1.00 -4.54 -1.08
N GLN A 10 -0.29 -5.26 -0.21
CA GLN A 10 1.18 -5.42 -0.27
C GLN A 10 1.62 -6.43 -1.33
N VAL A 11 0.71 -7.29 -1.76
CA VAL A 11 0.92 -8.34 -2.74
C VAL A 11 -0.04 -8.09 -3.89
N ILE A 12 0.43 -8.29 -5.12
CA ILE A 12 -0.44 -8.20 -6.30
C ILE A 12 -1.10 -9.55 -6.48
N ARG A 13 -2.40 -9.61 -6.26
CA ARG A 13 -3.22 -10.78 -6.57
C ARG A 13 -3.84 -10.61 -7.94
N LEU A 14 -4.07 -11.72 -8.63
CA LEU A 14 -4.68 -11.69 -9.95
C LEU A 14 -6.09 -11.08 -9.90
N GLY A 15 -6.87 -11.38 -8.86
CA GLY A 15 -8.21 -10.82 -8.66
C GLY A 15 -8.23 -9.30 -8.46
N ASP A 16 -7.13 -8.71 -7.98
CA ASP A 16 -7.03 -7.25 -7.78
C ASP A 16 -6.78 -6.50 -9.10
N ILE A 17 -6.23 -7.18 -10.11
CA ILE A 17 -5.75 -6.54 -11.34
C ILE A 17 -6.43 -7.06 -12.61
N ALA A 18 -7.22 -8.11 -12.53
CA ALA A 18 -7.90 -8.71 -13.67
C ALA A 18 -9.41 -8.86 -13.40
N VAL A 19 -10.20 -8.72 -14.46
CA VAL A 19 -11.60 -9.15 -14.46
C VAL A 19 -11.57 -10.66 -14.68
N LEU A 20 -12.14 -11.41 -13.74
CA LEU A 20 -12.21 -12.86 -13.74
C LEU A 20 -13.68 -13.28 -13.81
N GLU A 21 -13.99 -14.24 -14.68
CA GLU A 21 -15.34 -14.75 -14.89
C GLU A 21 -15.32 -16.28 -14.92
N GLY A 22 -16.42 -16.89 -14.46
CA GLY A 22 -16.59 -18.34 -14.43
C GLY A 22 -16.21 -19.00 -13.10
N PRO A 23 -16.24 -20.36 -13.06
CA PRO A 23 -16.20 -21.12 -11.81
C PRO A 23 -14.85 -21.05 -11.09
N ALA A 24 -13.75 -20.84 -11.82
CA ALA A 24 -12.41 -20.76 -11.25
C ALA A 24 -12.05 -19.39 -10.65
N THR A 25 -12.98 -18.41 -10.68
CA THR A 25 -12.73 -17.03 -10.26
C THR A 25 -12.18 -16.92 -8.84
N ALA A 26 -12.75 -17.67 -7.89
CA ALA A 26 -12.29 -17.63 -6.50
C ALA A 26 -10.86 -18.17 -6.34
N ALA A 27 -10.54 -19.29 -7.00
CA ALA A 27 -9.23 -19.92 -6.91
C ALA A 27 -8.15 -19.07 -7.61
N LEU A 28 -8.45 -18.56 -8.81
CA LEU A 28 -7.53 -17.72 -9.58
C LEU A 28 -7.38 -16.33 -8.98
N GLY A 29 -8.41 -15.79 -8.35
CA GLY A 29 -8.39 -14.47 -7.71
C GLY A 29 -7.29 -14.34 -6.65
N GLU A 30 -7.07 -15.41 -5.88
CA GLU A 30 -6.07 -15.48 -4.81
C GLU A 30 -4.64 -15.70 -5.32
N LEU A 31 -4.46 -15.93 -6.62
CA LEU A 31 -3.15 -16.18 -7.22
C LEU A 31 -2.23 -14.96 -7.04
N THR A 32 -1.09 -15.19 -6.40
CA THR A 32 -0.09 -14.15 -6.17
C THR A 32 0.85 -13.99 -7.37
N LEU A 33 0.97 -12.76 -7.86
CA LEU A 33 1.86 -12.35 -8.97
C LEU A 33 3.14 -11.66 -8.48
N GLY A 34 3.35 -11.63 -7.16
CA GLY A 34 4.51 -11.07 -6.49
C GLY A 34 4.20 -9.79 -5.68
N PRO A 35 5.24 -9.15 -5.11
CA PRO A 35 5.06 -7.99 -4.25
C PRO A 35 4.55 -6.76 -5.02
N ALA A 36 3.68 -5.97 -4.40
CA ALA A 36 3.30 -4.66 -4.93
C ALA A 36 4.47 -3.66 -4.80
N PRO A 37 4.53 -2.59 -5.62
CA PRO A 37 5.54 -1.54 -5.45
C PRO A 37 5.38 -0.80 -4.11
N ALA A 38 6.25 0.15 -3.78
CA ALA A 38 6.04 0.99 -2.61
C ALA A 38 4.75 1.81 -2.77
N ALA A 39 4.19 2.31 -1.65
CA ALA A 39 2.94 3.06 -1.67
C ALA A 39 3.08 4.31 -2.56
N GLY A 40 2.21 4.44 -3.57
CA GLY A 40 2.20 5.59 -4.49
C GLY A 40 3.17 5.43 -5.66
N GLU A 41 4.00 4.39 -5.64
CA GLU A 41 4.87 4.03 -6.76
C GLU A 41 4.16 3.13 -7.77
N SER A 42 4.81 2.97 -8.91
CA SER A 42 4.38 2.09 -9.99
C SER A 42 5.48 1.12 -10.36
N ARG A 43 5.09 -0.10 -10.73
CA ARG A 43 5.99 -1.07 -11.35
C ARG A 43 5.37 -1.64 -12.62
N THR A 44 6.24 -2.20 -13.45
CA THR A 44 5.85 -2.91 -14.65
C THR A 44 5.77 -4.40 -14.37
N LEU A 45 4.67 -5.04 -14.77
CA LEU A 45 4.47 -6.48 -14.75
C LEU A 45 4.34 -6.99 -16.19
N GLU A 46 5.19 -7.92 -16.58
CA GLU A 46 5.13 -8.55 -17.89
C GLU A 46 3.93 -9.52 -17.97
N GLY A 47 3.17 -9.45 -19.05
CA GLY A 47 2.04 -10.37 -19.28
C GLY A 47 2.47 -11.84 -19.31
N ALA A 48 3.67 -12.12 -19.82
CA ALA A 48 4.26 -13.46 -19.80
C ALA A 48 4.42 -14.00 -18.38
N ARG A 49 4.79 -13.17 -17.40
CA ARG A 49 4.89 -13.59 -15.99
C ARG A 49 3.54 -13.94 -15.38
N VAL A 50 2.46 -13.30 -15.83
CA VAL A 50 1.09 -13.64 -15.42
C VAL A 50 0.71 -15.01 -15.96
N LEU A 51 1.01 -15.29 -17.23
CA LEU A 51 0.79 -16.59 -17.85
C LEU A 51 1.60 -17.70 -17.14
N ASP A 52 2.85 -17.43 -16.80
CA ASP A 52 3.69 -18.39 -16.08
C ASP A 52 3.21 -18.63 -14.64
N ALA A 53 2.67 -17.60 -13.98
CA ALA A 53 2.03 -17.78 -12.67
C ALA A 53 0.77 -18.66 -12.77
N LEU A 54 -0.07 -18.45 -13.79
CA LEU A 54 -1.26 -19.28 -14.04
C LEU A 54 -0.87 -20.75 -14.27
N ARG A 55 0.10 -21.01 -15.14
CA ARG A 55 0.61 -22.38 -15.40
C ARG A 55 1.14 -23.05 -14.13
N ARG A 56 1.92 -22.32 -13.33
CA ARG A 56 2.46 -22.84 -12.05
C ARG A 56 1.37 -23.13 -11.02
N ALA A 57 0.24 -22.42 -11.09
CA ALA A 57 -0.93 -22.70 -10.27
C ALA A 57 -1.75 -23.90 -10.77
N GLY A 58 -1.33 -24.57 -11.84
CA GLY A 58 -2.01 -25.71 -12.42
C GLY A 58 -3.14 -25.34 -13.38
N ALA A 59 -3.26 -24.07 -13.78
CA ALA A 59 -4.27 -23.66 -14.76
C ALA A 59 -3.90 -24.16 -16.17
N ASP A 60 -4.84 -24.87 -16.81
CA ASP A 60 -4.74 -25.20 -18.22
C ASP A 60 -5.12 -23.99 -19.08
N LEU A 61 -4.14 -23.38 -19.74
CA LEU A 61 -4.37 -22.21 -20.58
C LEU A 61 -5.17 -22.53 -21.86
N SER A 62 -5.34 -23.80 -22.22
CA SER A 62 -6.18 -24.20 -23.35
C SER A 62 -7.68 -24.18 -23.00
N GLU A 63 -8.02 -24.27 -21.72
CA GLU A 63 -9.39 -24.23 -21.21
C GLU A 63 -9.82 -22.81 -20.77
N ILE A 64 -8.93 -21.83 -20.86
CA ILE A 64 -9.17 -20.45 -20.39
C ILE A 64 -9.02 -19.47 -21.55
N THR A 65 -10.04 -18.65 -21.75
CA THR A 65 -9.92 -17.46 -22.62
C THR A 65 -9.27 -16.33 -21.82
N TYR A 66 -8.18 -15.76 -22.34
CA TYR A 66 -7.49 -14.65 -21.68
C TYR A 66 -7.22 -13.50 -22.64
N THR A 67 -7.22 -12.29 -22.09
CA THR A 67 -6.74 -11.09 -22.75
C THR A 67 -5.80 -10.38 -21.79
N ILE A 68 -4.51 -10.59 -22.01
CA ILE A 68 -3.42 -10.12 -21.16
C ILE A 68 -2.50 -9.25 -22.03
N PRO A 69 -2.39 -7.95 -21.74
CA PRO A 69 -1.43 -7.09 -22.40
C PRO A 69 0.00 -7.62 -22.22
N PRO A 70 0.93 -7.36 -23.16
CA PRO A 70 2.33 -7.74 -23.00
C PRO A 70 2.96 -7.08 -21.77
N VAL A 71 2.46 -5.91 -21.39
CA VAL A 71 2.93 -5.11 -20.27
C VAL A 71 1.74 -4.53 -19.51
N VAL A 72 1.77 -4.67 -18.18
CA VAL A 72 0.78 -4.11 -17.25
C VAL A 72 1.50 -3.16 -16.28
N ARG A 73 1.04 -1.91 -16.21
CA ARG A 73 1.51 -0.95 -15.21
C ARG A 73 0.68 -1.08 -13.93
N VAL A 74 1.33 -1.49 -12.85
CA VAL A 74 0.69 -1.63 -11.54
C VAL A 74 1.12 -0.48 -10.65
N ARG A 75 0.18 0.39 -10.27
CA ARG A 75 0.38 1.44 -9.26
C ARG A 75 -0.12 0.94 -7.91
N ARG A 76 0.58 1.22 -6.82
CA ARG A 76 0.05 0.94 -5.48
C ARG A 76 -0.69 2.16 -4.93
N ALA A 77 -1.91 1.93 -4.45
CA ALA A 77 -2.69 2.96 -3.77
C ALA A 77 -1.91 3.51 -2.57
N SER A 78 -1.98 4.83 -2.39
CA SER A 78 -1.35 5.52 -1.27
C SER A 78 -2.22 6.67 -0.79
N GLN A 79 -2.05 7.00 0.49
CA GLN A 79 -2.47 8.26 1.05
C GLN A 79 -1.27 9.05 1.54
N GLU A 80 -1.44 10.37 1.57
CA GLU A 80 -0.46 11.29 2.11
C GLU A 80 -0.79 11.57 3.57
N VAL A 81 0.22 11.55 4.43
CA VAL A 81 0.14 12.05 5.80
C VAL A 81 0.73 13.46 5.78
N SER A 82 -0.15 14.45 5.89
CA SER A 82 0.22 15.86 5.87
C SER A 82 0.97 16.28 7.13
N GLU A 83 1.70 17.38 7.07
CA GLU A 83 2.32 17.98 8.26
C GLU A 83 1.30 18.27 9.36
N ALA A 84 0.11 18.75 9.00
CA ALA A 84 -0.96 19.00 9.95
C ALA A 84 -1.39 17.72 10.69
N ALA A 85 -1.48 16.59 9.99
CA ALA A 85 -1.81 15.30 10.60
C ALA A 85 -0.69 14.84 11.56
N VAL A 86 0.58 15.00 11.16
CA VAL A 86 1.73 14.69 12.03
C VAL A 86 1.74 15.59 13.27
N ARG A 87 1.51 16.89 13.10
CA ARG A 87 1.41 17.87 14.19
C ARG A 87 0.35 17.47 15.20
N GLN A 88 -0.84 17.09 14.76
CA GLN A 88 -1.91 16.64 15.64
C GLN A 88 -1.53 15.37 16.42
N ILE A 89 -0.83 14.42 15.78
CA ILE A 89 -0.33 13.21 16.45
C ILE A 89 0.69 13.57 17.54
N LEU A 90 1.60 14.51 17.25
CA LEU A 90 2.61 14.97 18.19
C LEU A 90 2.00 15.74 19.37
N GLU A 91 1.05 16.63 19.09
CA GLU A 91 0.32 17.40 20.13
C GLU A 91 -0.47 16.47 21.06
N GLY A 92 -1.15 15.45 20.52
CA GLY A 92 -1.84 14.45 21.32
C GLY A 92 -0.89 13.67 22.23
N PHE A 93 0.25 13.23 21.70
CA PHE A 93 1.28 12.56 22.48
C PHE A 93 1.87 13.46 23.59
N LEU A 94 2.16 14.73 23.28
CA LEU A 94 2.69 15.69 24.26
C LEU A 94 1.67 16.00 25.36
N ALA A 95 0.38 16.10 25.02
CA ALA A 95 -0.68 16.30 25.99
C ALA A 95 -0.76 15.14 26.99
N GLU A 96 -0.66 13.91 26.51
CA GLU A 96 -0.62 12.71 27.35
C GLU A 96 0.66 12.62 28.19
N ALA A 97 1.82 12.93 27.59
CA ALA A 97 3.12 12.83 28.25
C ALA A 97 3.32 13.90 29.34
N LEU A 98 2.89 15.14 29.11
CA LEU A 98 3.11 16.28 30.02
C LEU A 98 1.98 16.48 31.03
N GLY A 99 0.80 15.89 30.81
CA GLY A 99 -0.35 16.04 31.70
C GLY A 99 -0.73 17.50 31.94
N ALA A 100 -0.75 17.95 33.20
CA ALA A 100 -1.07 19.34 33.55
C ALA A 100 -0.09 20.37 32.95
N GLY A 101 1.17 19.98 32.70
CA GLY A 101 2.18 20.84 32.08
C GLY A 101 1.98 21.05 30.58
N ALA A 102 1.04 20.32 29.94
CA ALA A 102 0.74 20.48 28.53
C ALA A 102 0.12 21.85 28.20
N ALA A 103 -0.58 22.48 29.17
CA ALA A 103 -1.21 23.79 28.97
C ALA A 103 -0.20 24.92 28.71
N ASP A 104 1.03 24.75 29.19
CA ASP A 104 2.13 25.72 29.04
C ASP A 104 3.12 25.31 27.92
N ALA A 105 2.86 24.20 27.23
CA ALA A 105 3.73 23.65 26.20
C ALA A 105 3.23 24.02 24.80
N GLU A 106 4.13 24.55 23.96
CA GLU A 106 3.84 24.90 22.57
C GLU A 106 4.77 24.14 21.61
N LEU A 107 4.18 23.45 20.64
CA LEU A 107 4.92 22.79 19.56
C LEU A 107 5.36 23.81 18.50
N LYS A 108 6.56 24.36 18.69
CA LYS A 108 7.11 25.44 17.85
C LYS A 108 7.32 25.05 16.39
N SER A 109 7.89 23.88 16.12
CA SER A 109 8.22 23.45 14.75
C SER A 109 8.05 21.95 14.57
N VAL A 110 7.63 21.57 13.36
CA VAL A 110 7.59 20.20 12.88
C VAL A 110 8.33 20.18 11.55
N GLU A 111 9.48 19.52 11.52
CA GLU A 111 10.27 19.39 10.29
C GLU A 111 10.05 18.01 9.69
N LEU A 112 9.55 17.98 8.46
CA LEU A 112 9.38 16.76 7.70
C LEU A 112 10.35 16.74 6.52
N PRO A 113 10.99 15.59 6.22
CA PRO A 113 11.87 15.46 5.06
C PRO A 113 11.11 15.54 3.71
N GLY A 114 9.77 15.54 3.75
CA GLY A 114 8.89 15.62 2.60
C GLY A 114 7.51 15.02 2.92
N PRO A 115 6.62 14.95 1.91
CA PRO A 115 5.31 14.33 2.08
C PRO A 115 5.47 12.82 2.39
N ILE A 116 4.91 12.38 3.51
CA ILE A 116 4.94 10.98 3.91
C ILE A 116 3.84 10.25 3.15
N ARG A 117 4.20 9.29 2.30
CA ARG A 117 3.25 8.43 1.59
C ARG A 117 3.19 7.06 2.25
N ILE A 118 1.99 6.67 2.66
CA ILE A 118 1.71 5.36 3.26
C ILE A 118 0.64 4.62 2.45
N PRO A 119 0.49 3.29 2.63
CA PRO A 119 -0.61 2.55 2.02
C PRO A 119 -1.96 3.18 2.35
N ALA A 120 -2.88 3.17 1.38
CA ALA A 120 -4.24 3.65 1.61
C ALA A 120 -4.95 2.74 2.63
N GLY A 121 -5.68 3.35 3.57
CA GLY A 121 -6.46 2.66 4.60
C GLY A 121 -6.14 3.14 6.02
N PRO A 122 -6.69 2.45 7.04
CA PRO A 122 -6.39 2.76 8.43
C PRO A 122 -4.89 2.62 8.73
N TYR A 123 -4.36 3.55 9.51
CA TYR A 123 -2.99 3.49 10.01
C TYR A 123 -2.95 3.83 11.48
N THR A 124 -1.92 3.35 12.16
CA THR A 124 -1.58 3.75 13.53
C THR A 124 -0.26 4.51 13.50
N ALA A 125 -0.12 5.46 14.43
CA ALA A 125 1.11 6.21 14.62
C ALA A 125 1.62 5.97 16.04
N ARG A 126 2.94 5.92 16.20
CA ARG A 126 3.61 5.84 17.50
C ARG A 126 4.72 6.87 17.53
N VAL A 127 4.69 7.74 18.53
CA VAL A 127 5.76 8.70 18.78
C VAL A 127 6.79 8.03 19.69
N ILE A 128 8.07 8.14 19.30
CA ILE A 128 9.20 7.62 20.08
C ILE A 128 10.05 8.82 20.49
N PRO A 129 10.06 9.20 21.77
CA PRO A 129 10.89 10.30 22.24
C PRO A 129 12.38 9.96 22.14
N PRO A 130 13.27 10.95 22.00
CA PRO A 130 14.71 10.72 21.97
C PRO A 130 15.19 10.11 23.29
N VAL A 131 16.08 9.11 23.20
CA VAL A 131 16.61 8.40 24.38
C VAL A 131 17.41 9.33 25.30
N ASP A 132 18.09 10.33 24.72
CA ASP A 132 19.00 11.23 25.45
C ASP A 132 18.32 12.51 25.97
N ARG A 133 17.02 12.68 25.73
CA ARG A 133 16.25 13.84 26.19
C ARG A 133 14.82 13.41 26.57
N PRO A 134 14.61 12.92 27.81
CA PRO A 134 13.27 12.67 28.31
C PRO A 134 12.45 13.97 28.34
N LEU A 135 11.15 13.83 28.11
CA LEU A 135 10.16 14.92 28.06
C LEU A 135 9.89 15.48 29.45
#